data_AF-R4MBM5-F1
#
_entry.id   AF-R4MBM5-F1
#
_cell.length_a   1.000
_cell.length_b   1.000
_cell.length_c   1.000
_cell.angle_alpha   90.00
_cell.angle_beta   90.00
_cell.angle_gamma   90.00
#
_symmetry.space_group_name_H-M   'P 1'
#
loop_
_entity.id
_entity.type
_entity.pdbx_description
1 polymer ?
#
loop_
_entity_poly.entity_id
_entity_poly.type
_entity_poly.pdbx_seq_one_letter_code
_entity_poly.pdbx_strand_id
1 'polypeptide(L)'
;MGLARDAATPSRAYAAAEELVAGAEAEALALTAQRIEAETEELRTALGAGGTGKGTGAALRGATGAMKDLERRRNAVHTRASRDALDRALIDLATYFRDALLVAAHAGGVRANHPDMADRVAALAAHAPPERLLRARSCWRAGKR
;
A
#
# COMPACT_ATOMS: atom_id res chain seq x y z
N MET A 1 -6.27 4.42 17.54
CA MET A 1 -6.08 5.81 18.02
C MET A 1 -4.61 6.26 18.08
N GLY A 2 -3.60 5.37 18.01
CA GLY A 2 -2.17 5.75 18.02
C GLY A 2 -1.65 6.33 16.70
N LEU A 3 -1.87 5.62 15.58
CA LEU A 3 -1.32 5.96 14.26
C LEU A 3 -1.59 7.41 13.79
N ALA A 4 -2.80 7.93 13.99
CA ALA A 4 -3.13 9.30 13.58
C ALA A 4 -2.45 10.38 14.45
N ARG A 5 -2.20 10.09 15.73
CA ARG A 5 -1.44 10.97 16.64
C ARG A 5 0.06 10.86 16.38
N ASP A 6 0.55 9.65 16.11
CA ASP A 6 1.95 9.40 15.76
C ASP A 6 2.28 10.06 14.41
N ALA A 7 1.36 10.07 13.44
CA ALA A 7 1.46 10.83 12.20
C ALA A 7 1.61 12.36 12.42
N ALA A 8 1.02 12.91 13.48
CA ALA A 8 1.15 14.32 13.82
C ALA A 8 2.52 14.67 14.43
N THR A 9 3.32 13.65 14.75
CA THR A 9 4.68 13.80 15.29
C THR A 9 5.68 13.52 14.16
N PRO A 10 6.38 14.54 13.62
CA PRO A 10 7.15 14.40 12.37
C PRO A 10 8.09 13.18 12.31
N SER A 11 8.68 12.80 13.45
CA SER A 11 9.59 11.66 13.58
C SER A 11 8.92 10.28 13.57
N ARG A 12 7.65 10.15 14.00
CA ARG A 12 6.92 8.87 14.04
C ARG A 12 6.00 8.66 12.84
N ALA A 13 5.86 9.70 12.07
CA ALA A 13 4.84 9.82 11.07
C ALA A 13 5.18 8.97 9.83
N TYR A 14 6.47 8.89 9.48
CA TYR A 14 6.97 7.91 8.52
C TYR A 14 6.78 6.46 8.97
N ALA A 15 7.12 6.15 10.23
CA ALA A 15 6.95 4.81 10.77
C ALA A 15 5.47 4.37 10.78
N ALA A 16 4.55 5.28 11.10
CA ALA A 16 3.11 5.00 11.05
C ALA A 16 2.60 4.76 9.61
N ALA A 17 3.18 5.43 8.60
CA ALA A 17 2.86 5.18 7.20
C ALA A 17 3.44 3.85 6.71
N GLU A 18 4.67 3.51 7.11
CA GLU A 18 5.29 2.22 6.81
C GLU A 18 4.50 1.06 7.40
N GLU A 19 4.03 1.18 8.65
CA GLU A 19 3.18 0.17 9.29
C GLU A 19 1.86 -0.04 8.54
N LEU A 20 1.24 1.05 8.07
CA LEU A 20 -0.03 1.00 7.34
C LEU A 20 0.15 0.36 5.95
N VAL A 21 1.27 0.64 5.29
CA VAL A 21 1.62 0.03 4.00
C VAL A 21 1.94 -1.44 4.15
N ALA A 22 2.75 -1.81 5.15
CA ALA A 22 3.06 -3.20 5.46
C ALA A 22 1.80 -4.02 5.77
N GLY A 23 0.85 -3.43 6.50
CA GLY A 23 -0.46 -4.04 6.76
C GLY A 23 -1.28 -4.25 5.47
N ALA A 24 -1.37 -3.23 4.61
CA ALA A 24 -2.09 -3.32 3.35
C ALA A 24 -1.46 -4.32 2.37
N GLU A 25 -0.13 -4.41 2.33
CA GLU A 25 0.61 -5.40 1.53
C GLU A 25 0.36 -6.83 2.04
N ALA A 26 0.38 -7.03 3.36
CA ALA A 26 0.10 -8.32 3.97
C ALA A 26 -1.34 -8.79 3.69
N GLU A 27 -2.32 -7.87 3.76
CA GLU A 27 -3.71 -8.17 3.45
C GLU A 27 -3.91 -8.47 1.96
N ALA A 28 -3.29 -7.69 1.06
CA ALA A 28 -3.33 -7.95 -0.38
C ALA A 28 -2.70 -9.31 -0.73
N LEU A 29 -1.60 -9.67 -0.08
CA LEU A 29 -0.98 -10.99 -0.23
C LEU A 29 -1.92 -12.10 0.24
N ALA A 30 -2.54 -11.93 1.42
CA ALA A 30 -3.48 -12.92 1.96
C ALA A 30 -4.71 -13.13 1.05
N LEU A 31 -5.26 -12.05 0.50
CA LEU A 31 -6.39 -12.09 -0.43
C LEU A 31 -6.03 -12.71 -1.79
N THR A 32 -4.79 -12.57 -2.24
CA THR A 32 -4.36 -13.08 -3.55
C THR A 32 -3.72 -14.46 -3.48
N ALA A 33 -3.30 -14.94 -2.30
CA ALA A 33 -2.62 -16.23 -2.12
C ALA A 33 -3.39 -17.43 -2.68
N GLN A 34 -4.70 -17.50 -2.45
CA GLN A 34 -5.52 -18.61 -2.98
C GLN A 34 -5.57 -18.62 -4.51
N ARG A 35 -5.67 -17.43 -5.12
CA ARG A 35 -5.63 -17.27 -6.57
C ARG A 35 -4.23 -17.56 -7.13
N ILE A 36 -3.20 -17.24 -6.36
CA ILE A 36 -1.81 -17.55 -6.69
C ILE A 36 -1.63 -19.06 -6.80
N GLU A 37 -2.11 -19.82 -5.82
CA GLU A 37 -2.03 -21.27 -5.82
C GLU A 37 -2.83 -21.90 -6.96
N ALA A 38 -4.08 -21.46 -7.17
CA ALA A 38 -4.96 -22.00 -8.21
C ALA A 38 -4.34 -21.91 -9.62
N GLU A 39 -3.86 -20.73 -10.02
CA GLU A 39 -3.22 -20.55 -11.34
C GLU A 39 -1.87 -21.31 -11.44
N THR A 40 -1.19 -21.54 -10.31
CA THR A 40 0.06 -22.34 -10.30
C THR A 40 -0.26 -23.82 -10.52
N GLU A 41 -1.31 -24.33 -9.89
CA GLU A 41 -1.81 -25.70 -10.10
C GLU A 41 -2.38 -25.91 -11.51
N GLU A 42 -3.11 -24.95 -12.04
CA GLU A 42 -3.55 -24.97 -13.45
C GLU A 42 -2.36 -25.03 -14.42
N LEU A 43 -1.32 -24.23 -14.18
CA LEU A 43 -0.11 -24.26 -14.99
C LEU A 43 0.64 -25.60 -14.86
N ARG A 44 0.77 -26.15 -13.63
CA ARG A 44 1.36 -27.49 -13.41
C ARG A 44 0.60 -28.58 -14.17
N THR A 45 -0.73 -28.53 -14.11
CA THR A 45 -1.62 -29.47 -14.83
C THR A 45 -1.44 -29.34 -16.35
N ALA A 46 -1.45 -28.12 -16.89
CA ALA A 46 -1.26 -27.85 -18.32
C ALA A 46 0.13 -28.28 -18.84
N LEU A 47 1.15 -28.22 -17.98
CA LEU A 47 2.51 -28.68 -18.29
C LEU A 47 2.68 -30.20 -18.19
N GLY A 48 1.62 -30.93 -17.87
CA GLY A 48 1.60 -32.39 -17.88
C GLY A 48 2.10 -33.04 -16.60
N ALA A 49 2.05 -32.33 -15.45
CA ALA A 49 2.21 -32.95 -14.13
C ALA A 49 1.08 -33.99 -13.93
N GLY A 50 1.33 -35.24 -14.32
CA GLY A 50 0.35 -36.34 -14.31
C GLY A 50 0.47 -37.35 -15.46
N GLY A 51 1.20 -37.04 -16.54
CA GLY A 51 1.45 -38.00 -17.63
C GLY A 51 2.66 -38.89 -17.36
N THR A 52 2.58 -40.21 -17.58
CA THR A 52 3.67 -41.19 -17.34
C THR A 52 4.44 -41.60 -18.62
N GLY A 53 4.39 -40.80 -19.69
CA GLY A 53 4.97 -41.13 -21.00
C GLY A 53 6.44 -40.75 -21.21
N LYS A 54 7.09 -41.33 -22.23
CA LYS A 54 8.53 -41.18 -22.60
C LYS A 54 8.98 -39.74 -22.95
N GLY A 55 8.07 -38.76 -23.00
CA GLY A 55 8.33 -37.34 -23.27
C GLY A 55 8.33 -36.42 -22.03
N THR A 56 8.06 -36.96 -20.84
CA THR A 56 7.92 -36.21 -19.58
C THR A 56 9.19 -35.48 -19.16
N GLY A 57 10.38 -36.02 -19.47
CA GLY A 57 11.65 -35.38 -19.13
C GLY A 57 11.93 -34.05 -19.84
N ALA A 58 11.35 -33.83 -21.03
CA ALA A 58 11.41 -32.53 -21.72
C ALA A 58 10.33 -31.57 -21.21
N ALA A 59 9.14 -32.09 -20.91
CA ALA A 59 8.05 -31.33 -20.28
C ALA A 59 8.44 -30.81 -18.88
N LEU A 60 9.14 -31.61 -18.06
CA LEU A 60 9.65 -31.22 -16.75
C LEU A 60 10.69 -30.09 -16.80
N ARG A 61 11.55 -30.05 -17.83
CA ARG A 61 12.53 -28.95 -18.00
C ARG A 61 11.86 -27.66 -18.49
N GLY A 62 10.85 -27.76 -19.36
CA GLY A 62 10.02 -26.61 -19.77
C GLY A 62 9.14 -26.08 -18.63
N ALA A 63 8.69 -26.97 -17.73
CA ALA A 63 7.80 -26.64 -16.63
C ALA A 63 8.46 -25.72 -15.59
N THR A 64 9.71 -25.97 -15.22
CA THR A 64 10.45 -25.11 -14.29
C THR A 64 10.67 -23.70 -14.85
N GLY A 65 10.88 -23.57 -16.16
CA GLY A 65 11.00 -22.26 -16.83
C GLY A 65 9.68 -21.50 -16.85
N ALA A 66 8.60 -22.16 -17.26
CA ALA A 66 7.26 -21.58 -17.29
C ALA A 66 6.78 -21.15 -15.89
N MET A 67 7.05 -21.95 -14.85
CA MET A 67 6.77 -21.57 -13.46
C MET A 67 7.54 -20.34 -13.02
N LYS A 68 8.86 -20.27 -13.31
CA LYS A 68 9.68 -19.10 -12.99
C LYS A 68 9.24 -17.85 -13.74
N ASP A 69 8.80 -17.99 -14.99
CA ASP A 69 8.30 -16.88 -15.79
C ASP A 69 6.93 -16.40 -15.28
N LEU A 70 6.04 -17.30 -14.84
CA LEU A 70 4.78 -16.94 -14.18
C LEU A 70 5.04 -16.14 -12.90
N GLU A 71 5.93 -16.65 -12.04
CA GLU A 71 6.34 -15.99 -10.80
C GLU A 71 6.95 -14.61 -11.08
N ARG A 72 7.85 -14.51 -12.08
CA ARG A 72 8.46 -13.23 -12.45
C ARG A 72 7.44 -12.20 -12.94
N ARG A 73 6.46 -12.62 -13.75
CA ARG A 73 5.39 -11.72 -14.23
C ARG A 73 4.53 -11.23 -13.08
N ARG A 74 4.17 -12.11 -12.15
CA ARG A 74 3.44 -11.75 -10.92
C ARG A 74 4.21 -10.76 -10.06
N ASN A 75 5.48 -11.06 -9.81
CA ASN A 75 6.33 -10.18 -9.01
C ASN A 75 6.50 -8.81 -9.67
N ALA A 76 6.64 -8.74 -10.99
CA ALA A 76 6.72 -7.46 -11.71
C ALA A 76 5.44 -6.61 -11.57
N VAL A 77 4.26 -7.23 -11.70
CA VAL A 77 2.98 -6.53 -11.52
C VAL A 77 2.77 -6.13 -10.06
N HIS A 78 3.08 -7.02 -9.11
CA HIS A 78 2.94 -6.76 -7.68
C HIS A 78 3.84 -5.62 -7.23
N THR A 79 5.11 -5.59 -7.62
CA THR A 79 6.04 -4.52 -7.22
C THR A 79 5.56 -3.15 -7.68
N ARG A 80 4.97 -3.06 -8.88
CA ARG A 80 4.39 -1.80 -9.37
C ARG A 80 3.13 -1.41 -8.58
N ALA A 81 2.24 -2.37 -8.34
CA ALA A 81 1.01 -2.13 -7.59
C ALA A 81 1.29 -1.72 -6.13
N SER A 82 2.26 -2.34 -5.47
CA SER A 82 2.70 -1.98 -4.11
C SER A 82 3.25 -0.55 -4.07
N ARG A 83 4.13 -0.19 -5.01
CA ARG A 83 4.65 1.18 -5.11
C ARG A 83 3.56 2.21 -5.35
N ASP A 84 2.63 1.93 -6.26
CA ASP A 84 1.51 2.83 -6.55
C ASP A 84 0.56 2.95 -5.35
N ALA A 85 0.38 1.87 -4.57
CA ALA A 85 -0.39 1.88 -3.32
C ALA A 85 0.29 2.74 -2.24
N LEU A 86 1.61 2.61 -2.07
CA LEU A 86 2.41 3.46 -1.18
C LEU A 86 2.30 4.93 -1.58
N ASP A 87 2.48 5.25 -2.87
CA ASP A 87 2.36 6.63 -3.34
C ASP A 87 0.95 7.19 -3.11
N ARG A 88 -0.10 6.37 -3.30
CA ARG A 88 -1.49 6.77 -3.03
C ARG A 88 -1.74 6.99 -1.52
N ALA A 89 -1.24 6.11 -0.66
CA ALA A 89 -1.34 6.25 0.79
C ALA A 89 -0.62 7.51 1.31
N LEU A 90 0.55 7.83 0.75
CA LEU A 90 1.28 9.06 1.09
C LEU A 90 0.52 10.33 0.65
N ILE A 91 -0.11 10.30 -0.53
CA ILE A 91 -0.95 11.40 -1.01
C ILE A 91 -2.17 11.57 -0.10
N ASP A 92 -2.84 10.46 0.23
CA ASP A 92 -4.01 10.42 1.10
C ASP A 92 -3.71 11.02 2.48
N LEU A 93 -2.57 10.67 3.05
CA LEU A 93 -2.14 11.22 4.33
C LEU A 93 -1.80 12.71 4.22
N ALA A 94 -1.18 13.15 3.12
CA ALA A 94 -0.92 14.56 2.89
C ALA A 94 -2.21 15.39 2.74
N THR A 95 -3.25 14.84 2.11
CA THR A 95 -4.55 15.48 1.97
C THR A 95 -5.35 15.48 3.27
N TYR A 96 -5.21 14.46 4.10
CA TYR A 96 -5.76 14.43 5.46
C TYR A 96 -5.16 15.54 6.35
N PHE A 97 -3.84 15.74 6.33
CA PHE A 97 -3.18 16.85 7.04
C PHE A 97 -3.61 18.23 6.51
N ARG A 98 -3.86 18.35 5.20
CA ARG A 98 -4.38 19.58 4.59
C ARG A 98 -5.76 19.91 5.15
N ASP A 99 -6.66 18.93 5.21
CA ASP A 99 -8.01 19.15 5.71
C ASP A 99 -7.98 19.54 7.20
N ALA A 100 -7.10 18.92 7.99
CA ALA A 100 -6.91 19.31 9.41
C ALA A 100 -6.37 20.74 9.55
N LEU A 101 -5.47 21.17 8.67
CA LEU A 101 -5.00 22.56 8.61
C LEU A 101 -6.12 23.55 8.28
N LEU A 102 -7.00 23.20 7.33
CA LEU A 102 -8.12 24.05 6.94
C LEU A 102 -9.12 24.23 8.09
N VAL A 103 -9.40 23.15 8.83
CA VAL A 103 -10.24 23.21 10.03
C VAL A 103 -9.58 24.04 11.13
N ALA A 104 -8.31 23.80 11.44
CA ALA A 104 -7.59 24.54 12.49
C ALA A 104 -7.46 26.04 12.17
N ALA A 105 -7.31 26.40 10.89
CA ALA A 105 -7.24 27.78 10.44
C ALA A 105 -8.62 28.46 10.27
N HIS A 106 -9.72 27.76 10.57
CA HIS A 106 -11.09 28.24 10.36
C HIS A 106 -11.34 28.73 8.91
N ALA A 107 -10.68 28.10 7.94
CA ALA A 107 -10.79 28.45 6.52
C ALA A 107 -12.09 27.90 5.94
N GLY A 108 -13.20 28.61 6.16
CA GLY A 108 -14.50 28.27 5.60
C GLY A 108 -14.53 28.30 4.07
N GLY A 109 -15.38 27.47 3.46
CA GLY A 109 -15.65 27.47 2.02
C GLY A 109 -14.74 26.59 1.16
N VAL A 110 -13.72 25.95 1.73
CA VAL A 110 -12.88 24.98 1.01
C VAL A 110 -13.44 23.56 1.19
N ARG A 111 -13.74 22.87 0.08
CA ARG A 111 -14.21 21.48 0.12
C ARG A 111 -13.11 20.57 0.69
N ALA A 112 -13.47 19.78 1.69
CA ALA A 112 -12.62 18.72 2.23
C ALA A 112 -12.39 17.63 1.17
N ASN A 113 -11.18 17.08 1.15
CA ASN A 113 -10.84 15.93 0.32
C ASN A 113 -11.39 14.63 0.94
N HIS A 114 -11.48 14.58 2.27
CA HIS A 114 -11.98 13.43 3.04
C HIS A 114 -13.22 13.76 3.86
N PRO A 115 -14.38 13.98 3.23
CA PRO A 115 -15.61 14.33 3.93
C PRO A 115 -16.10 13.22 4.88
N ASP A 116 -15.78 11.96 4.57
CA ASP A 116 -16.08 10.78 5.36
C ASP A 116 -15.23 10.67 6.65
N MET A 117 -14.14 11.42 6.73
CA MET A 117 -13.22 11.43 7.89
C MET A 117 -13.32 12.71 8.72
N ALA A 118 -14.40 13.49 8.57
CA ALA A 118 -14.55 14.82 9.18
C ALA A 118 -14.29 14.86 10.70
N ASP A 119 -14.82 13.89 11.46
CA ASP A 119 -14.62 13.81 12.92
C ASP A 119 -13.15 13.58 13.29
N ARG A 120 -12.44 12.79 12.49
CA ARG A 120 -11.01 12.49 12.70
C ARG A 120 -10.15 13.70 12.36
N VAL A 121 -10.49 14.40 11.27
CA VAL A 121 -9.88 15.67 10.87
C VAL A 121 -10.03 16.71 11.97
N ALA A 122 -11.23 16.87 12.54
CA ALA A 122 -11.49 17.78 13.64
C ALA A 122 -10.69 17.43 14.90
N ALA A 123 -10.59 16.15 15.25
CA ALA A 123 -9.79 15.69 16.37
C ALA A 123 -8.28 15.97 16.18
N LEU A 124 -7.77 15.82 14.96
CA LEU A 124 -6.38 16.16 14.63
C LEU A 124 -6.13 17.68 14.69
N ALA A 125 -7.05 18.49 14.15
CA ALA A 125 -6.99 19.94 14.20
C ALA A 125 -7.01 20.48 15.64
N ALA A 126 -7.80 19.86 16.53
CA ALA A 126 -7.82 20.21 17.95
C ALA A 126 -6.53 19.81 18.69
N HIS A 127 -5.82 18.80 18.21
CA HIS A 127 -4.62 18.25 18.88
C HIS A 127 -3.33 19.01 18.54
N ALA A 128 -3.25 19.65 17.36
CA ALA A 128 -2.04 20.32 16.90
C ALA A 128 -2.37 21.69 16.29
N PRO A 129 -1.69 22.77 16.71
CA PRO A 129 -1.88 24.08 16.09
C PRO A 129 -1.38 24.08 14.64
N PRO A 130 -1.85 25.01 13.78
CA PRO A 130 -1.55 25.04 12.36
C PRO A 130 -0.04 25.00 12.04
N GLU A 131 0.78 25.65 12.85
CA GLU A 131 2.24 25.71 12.66
C GLU A 131 2.91 24.34 12.89
N ARG A 132 2.34 23.51 13.77
CA ARG A 132 2.81 22.14 14.02
C ARG A 132 2.43 21.22 12.87
N LEU A 133 1.19 21.31 12.38
CA LEU A 133 0.71 20.54 11.23
C LEU A 133 1.49 20.90 9.94
N LEU A 134 1.80 22.18 9.73
CA LEU A 134 2.66 22.63 8.63
C LEU A 134 4.08 22.07 8.73
N ARG A 135 4.68 22.08 9.94
CA ARG A 135 6.02 21.51 10.17
C ARG A 135 6.06 19.99 9.96
N ALA A 136 5.04 19.27 10.40
CA ALA A 136 4.94 17.84 10.14
C ALA A 136 4.90 17.57 8.63
N ARG A 137 4.01 18.27 7.90
CA ARG A 137 3.89 18.13 6.45
C ARG A 137 5.17 18.55 5.69
N SER A 138 5.90 19.56 6.14
CA SER A 138 7.14 19.99 5.48
C SER A 138 8.31 19.04 5.73
N CYS A 139 8.45 18.49 6.95
CA CYS A 139 9.39 17.40 7.24
C CYS A 139 9.15 16.18 6.35
N TRP A 140 7.89 15.80 6.16
CA TRP A 140 7.50 14.71 5.25
C TRP A 140 7.85 14.98 3.78
N ARG A 141 7.73 16.23 3.34
CA ARG A 141 8.10 16.58 1.97
C ARG A 141 9.62 16.59 1.79
N ALA A 142 10.37 16.96 2.82
CA ALA A 142 11.83 17.02 2.80
C ALA A 142 12.48 15.63 2.88
N GLY A 143 11.93 14.70 3.66
CA GLY A 143 12.42 13.33 3.80
C GLY A 143 12.05 12.38 2.64
N LYS A 144 11.21 12.82 1.69
CA LYS A 144 10.90 12.08 0.44
C LYS A 144 11.96 12.30 -0.66
N ARG A 145 12.97 13.16 -0.44
CA ARG A 145 14.09 13.40 -1.37
C ARG A 145 15.30 12.56 -1.03
#